data_AF-A0A2W2E1C7-F1
#
_entry.id   AF-A0A2W2E1C7-F1
#
_cell.length_a   1.000
_cell.length_b   1.000
_cell.length_c   1.000
_cell.angle_alpha   90.00
_cell.angle_beta   90.00
_cell.angle_gamma   90.00
#
_symmetry.space_group_name_H-M   'P 1'
#
loop_
_entity.id
_entity.type
_entity.pdbx_description
1 polymer ?
#
loop_
_entity_poly.entity_id
_entity_poly.type
_entity_poly.pdbx_seq_one_letter_code
_entity_poly.pdbx_strand_id
1 'polypeptide(L)'
;MSCGNADLLVRALPAARRTRQRGAVLHVLVDCSDFVSAQQLHALTTADGIGVGLTTVYRTLRELEAYGRVDVVRDDAGERLYRLRPFGRHRHYLVCRSCGRSRAVDAEVVEAWVDEIGESAGFDAVEHTVELTGICATCRSATPPLAGGGEQ
;
A
#
# COMPACT_ATOMS: atom_id res chain seq x y z
N MET A 1 -8.92 -6.00 -19.90
CA MET A 1 -9.89 -6.90 -19.23
C MET A 1 -9.56 -6.99 -17.73
N SER A 2 -9.80 -5.93 -16.94
CA SER A 2 -9.42 -5.80 -15.51
C SER A 2 -10.62 -5.64 -14.55
N CYS A 3 -11.85 -5.67 -15.07
CA CYS A 3 -13.05 -5.27 -14.31
C CYS A 3 -13.45 -6.24 -13.17
N GLY A 4 -12.86 -7.44 -13.08
CA GLY A 4 -13.25 -8.46 -12.09
C GLY A 4 -12.74 -8.21 -10.67
N ASN A 5 -11.59 -7.56 -10.47
CA ASN A 5 -10.98 -7.40 -9.15
C ASN A 5 -11.54 -6.21 -8.37
N ALA A 6 -11.85 -5.09 -9.04
CA ALA A 6 -12.39 -3.88 -8.41
C ALA A 6 -13.79 -4.13 -7.80
N ASP A 7 -14.65 -4.85 -8.51
CA ASP A 7 -16.01 -5.15 -8.07
C ASP A 7 -16.06 -6.04 -6.81
N LEU A 8 -15.14 -6.99 -6.67
CA LEU A 8 -15.06 -7.85 -5.49
C LEU A 8 -14.59 -7.07 -4.23
N LEU A 9 -13.74 -6.06 -4.40
CA LEU A 9 -13.25 -5.20 -3.32
C LEU A 9 -14.31 -4.20 -2.86
N VAL A 10 -14.98 -3.57 -3.82
CA VAL A 10 -16.12 -2.68 -3.55
C VAL A 10 -17.23 -3.44 -2.81
N ARG A 11 -17.40 -4.75 -3.08
CA ARG A 11 -18.33 -5.63 -2.36
C ARG A 11 -17.88 -6.04 -0.96
N ALA A 12 -16.57 -6.02 -0.67
CA ALA A 12 -16.03 -6.35 0.65
C ALA A 12 -16.21 -5.23 1.69
N LEU A 13 -16.48 -4.00 1.25
CA LEU A 13 -16.85 -2.90 2.14
C LEU A 13 -18.36 -2.94 2.46
N PRO A 14 -18.78 -2.60 3.70
CA PRO A 14 -20.18 -2.57 4.09
C PRO A 14 -21.04 -1.74 3.10
N ALA A 15 -22.18 -2.31 2.69
CA ALA A 15 -23.04 -1.75 1.64
C ALA A 15 -23.46 -0.29 1.88
N ALA A 16 -23.63 0.11 3.14
CA ALA A 16 -24.02 1.46 3.56
C ALA A 16 -22.95 2.54 3.30
N ARG A 17 -21.73 2.18 2.90
CA ARG A 17 -20.60 3.11 2.70
C ARG A 17 -20.16 3.25 1.25
N ARG A 18 -20.82 2.60 0.29
CA ARG A 18 -20.45 2.62 -1.14
C ARG A 18 -20.95 3.89 -1.83
N THR A 19 -20.31 5.03 -1.57
CA THR A 19 -20.56 6.26 -2.33
C THR A 19 -19.79 6.23 -3.64
N ARG A 20 -20.27 6.94 -4.67
CA ARG A 20 -19.58 7.08 -5.98
C ARG A 20 -18.12 7.54 -5.81
N GLN A 21 -17.87 8.40 -4.83
CA GLN A 21 -16.52 8.88 -4.50
C GLN A 21 -15.61 7.79 -3.93
N ARG A 22 -16.11 6.95 -3.01
CA ARG A 22 -15.34 5.81 -2.48
C ARG A 22 -15.05 4.76 -3.55
N GLY A 23 -16.02 4.51 -4.43
CA GLY A 23 -15.83 3.64 -5.60
C GLY A 23 -14.69 4.13 -6.50
N ALA A 24 -14.61 5.44 -6.73
CA ALA A 24 -13.52 6.04 -7.50
C ALA A 24 -12.14 5.84 -6.87
N VAL A 25 -12.02 6.11 -5.56
CA VAL A 25 -10.75 5.88 -4.83
C VAL A 25 -10.30 4.42 -4.94
N LEU A 26 -11.24 3.48 -4.80
CA LEU A 26 -10.96 2.05 -4.93
C LEU A 26 -10.55 1.66 -6.34
N HIS A 27 -11.20 2.21 -7.36
CA HIS A 27 -10.88 1.94 -8.74
C HIS A 27 -9.44 2.35 -9.07
N VAL A 28 -9.07 3.58 -8.73
CA VAL A 28 -7.70 4.07 -8.94
C VAL A 28 -6.70 3.25 -8.14
N LEU A 29 -7.01 2.92 -6.87
CA LEU A 29 -6.11 2.13 -6.03
C LEU A 29 -5.89 0.70 -6.58
N VAL A 30 -6.89 0.11 -7.24
CA VAL A 30 -6.79 -1.22 -7.89
C VAL A 30 -5.84 -1.18 -9.08
N ASP A 31 -5.82 -0.07 -9.82
CA ASP A 31 -4.96 0.09 -11.00
C ASP A 31 -3.51 0.47 -10.63
N CYS A 32 -3.25 0.80 -9.37
CA CYS A 32 -1.91 1.07 -8.87
C CYS A 32 -1.10 -0.21 -8.63
N SER A 33 -0.06 -0.42 -9.44
CA SER A 33 0.86 -1.56 -9.32
C SER A 33 1.95 -1.40 -8.27
N ASP A 34 2.11 -0.23 -7.67
CA ASP A 34 3.10 0.12 -6.64
C ASP A 34 2.41 0.74 -5.42
N PHE A 35 3.15 0.93 -4.33
CA PHE A 35 2.64 1.65 -3.17
C PHE A 35 2.42 3.14 -3.52
N VAL A 36 1.29 3.69 -3.09
CA VAL A 36 0.89 5.07 -3.43
C VAL A 36 0.56 5.86 -2.18
N SER A 37 0.91 7.14 -2.17
CA SER A 37 0.50 8.03 -1.09
C SER A 37 -0.96 8.46 -1.23
N ALA A 38 -1.56 8.92 -0.13
CA ALA A 38 -2.92 9.45 -0.17
C ALA A 38 -3.02 10.70 -1.08
N GLN A 39 -1.96 11.50 -1.14
CA GLN A 39 -1.88 12.68 -2.00
C GLN A 39 -1.79 12.28 -3.48
N GLN A 40 -0.98 11.28 -3.80
CA GLN A 40 -0.89 10.74 -5.16
C GLN A 40 -2.22 10.14 -5.61
N LEU A 41 -2.88 9.35 -4.74
CA LEU A 41 -4.18 8.77 -5.03
C LEU A 41 -5.25 9.84 -5.28
N HIS A 42 -5.24 10.92 -4.47
CA HIS A 42 -6.11 12.07 -4.68
C HIS A 42 -5.86 12.75 -6.04
N ALA A 43 -4.60 12.98 -6.39
CA ALA A 43 -4.24 13.58 -7.68
C ALA A 43 -4.71 12.71 -8.86
N LEU A 44 -4.52 11.39 -8.77
CA LEU A 44 -4.99 10.43 -9.78
C LEU A 44 -6.53 10.43 -9.90
N THR A 45 -7.26 10.39 -8.78
CA THR A 45 -8.74 10.45 -8.83
C THR A 45 -9.27 11.75 -9.43
N THR A 46 -8.56 12.86 -9.22
CA THR A 46 -8.90 14.17 -9.80
C THR A 46 -8.63 14.18 -11.31
N ALA A 47 -7.52 13.57 -11.75
CA ALA A 47 -7.18 13.43 -13.16
C ALA A 47 -8.22 12.59 -13.93
N ASP A 48 -8.83 11.61 -13.28
CA ASP A 48 -9.95 10.81 -13.82
C ASP A 48 -11.30 11.55 -13.82
N GLY A 49 -11.32 12.85 -13.48
CA GLY A 49 -12.51 13.70 -13.53
C GLY A 49 -13.49 13.50 -12.38
N ILE A 50 -13.09 12.80 -11.30
CA ILE A 50 -13.94 12.57 -10.13
C ILE A 50 -13.44 13.45 -8.97
N GLY A 51 -14.21 14.49 -8.65
CA GLY A 51 -13.94 15.36 -7.51
C GLY A 51 -14.11 14.63 -6.18
N VAL A 52 -13.05 13.99 -5.70
CA VAL A 52 -12.96 13.38 -4.37
C VAL A 52 -12.07 14.25 -3.51
N GLY A 53 -12.60 14.79 -2.41
CA GLY A 53 -11.76 15.54 -1.47
C GLY A 53 -10.72 14.64 -0.78
N LEU A 54 -9.53 15.18 -0.51
CA LEU A 54 -8.42 14.46 0.13
C LEU A 54 -8.82 13.79 1.46
N THR A 55 -9.68 14.43 2.26
CA THR A 55 -10.22 13.84 3.50
C THR A 55 -10.98 12.53 3.24
N THR A 56 -11.72 12.44 2.13
CA THR A 56 -12.44 11.22 1.73
C THR A 56 -11.46 10.13 1.31
N VAL A 57 -10.36 10.48 0.64
CA VAL A 57 -9.28 9.54 0.31
C VAL A 57 -8.69 8.94 1.57
N TYR A 58 -8.29 9.78 2.54
CA TYR A 58 -7.76 9.30 3.82
C TYR A 58 -8.73 8.41 4.57
N ARG A 59 -10.01 8.81 4.70
CA ARG A 59 -11.03 7.99 5.39
C ARG A 59 -11.21 6.62 4.72
N THR A 60 -11.20 6.58 3.39
CA THR A 60 -11.33 5.33 2.62
C THR A 60 -10.13 4.42 2.86
N LEU A 61 -8.91 4.95 2.80
CA LEU A 61 -7.69 4.18 3.04
C LEU A 61 -7.60 3.66 4.48
N ARG A 62 -8.04 4.44 5.47
CA ARG A 62 -8.14 4.01 6.88
C ARG A 62 -9.15 2.89 7.08
N GLU A 63 -10.31 2.97 6.41
CA GLU A 63 -11.28 1.88 6.43
C GLU A 63 -10.69 0.60 5.82
N LEU A 64 -10.01 0.69 4.68
CA LEU A 64 -9.37 -0.45 4.05
C LEU A 64 -8.27 -1.08 4.91
N GLU A 65 -7.46 -0.26 5.58
CA GLU A 65 -6.43 -0.72 6.53
C GLU A 65 -7.08 -1.48 7.68
N ALA A 66 -8.14 -0.93 8.28
CA ALA A 66 -8.86 -1.58 9.38
C ALA A 66 -9.49 -2.93 8.97
N TYR A 67 -9.83 -3.11 7.68
CA TYR A 67 -10.32 -4.37 7.13
C TYR A 67 -9.21 -5.28 6.58
N GLY A 68 -7.93 -4.93 6.77
CA GLY A 68 -6.80 -5.73 6.26
C GLY A 68 -6.78 -5.86 4.73
N ARG A 69 -7.36 -4.89 4.01
CA ARG A 69 -7.49 -4.89 2.54
C ARG A 69 -6.35 -4.17 1.83
N VAL A 70 -5.52 -3.46 2.58
CA VAL A 70 -4.33 -2.78 2.06
C VAL A 70 -3.13 -3.12 2.93
N ASP A 71 -1.97 -3.18 2.31
CA ASP A 71 -0.68 -3.15 2.98
C ASP A 71 -0.24 -1.68 3.09
N VAL A 72 0.43 -1.35 4.19
CA VAL A 72 0.87 0.01 4.51
C VAL A 72 2.35 -0.01 4.83
N VAL A 73 3.09 0.91 4.23
CA VAL A 73 4.51 1.16 4.55
C VAL A 73 4.72 2.65 4.77
N ARG A 74 5.89 3.03 5.28
CA ARG A 74 6.29 4.44 5.40
C ARG A 74 7.47 4.76 4.49
N ASP A 75 7.42 5.93 3.88
CA ASP A 75 8.54 6.49 3.12
C ASP A 75 9.59 7.13 4.08
N ASP A 76 10.69 7.65 3.53
CA ASP A 76 11.75 8.29 4.32
C ASP A 76 11.27 9.56 5.05
N ALA A 77 10.19 10.21 4.60
CA ALA A 77 9.56 11.35 5.25
C ALA A 77 8.51 10.94 6.31
N GLY A 78 8.26 9.64 6.47
CA GLY A 78 7.23 9.10 7.35
C GLY A 78 5.81 9.14 6.77
N GLU A 79 5.65 9.53 5.49
CA GLU A 79 4.37 9.45 4.79
C GLU A 79 3.96 8.00 4.62
N ARG A 80 2.67 7.73 4.84
CA ARG A 80 2.10 6.41 4.66
C ARG A 80 1.77 6.17 3.20
N LEU A 81 2.32 5.08 2.66
CA LEU A 81 2.03 4.58 1.33
C LEU A 81 1.16 3.33 1.44
N TYR A 82 0.25 3.18 0.51
CA TYR A 82 -0.78 2.15 0.51
C TYR A 82 -0.70 1.31 -0.75
N ARG A 83 -0.89 0.01 -0.59
CA ARG A 83 -1.07 -0.92 -1.71
C ARG A 83 -2.24 -1.82 -1.40
N LEU A 84 -3.04 -2.11 -2.41
CA LEU A 84 -4.10 -3.09 -2.27
C LEU A 84 -3.53 -4.51 -2.04
N ARG A 85 -4.07 -5.22 -1.03
CA ARG A 85 -3.69 -6.59 -0.74
C ARG A 85 -4.33 -7.55 -1.76
N PRO A 86 -3.56 -8.37 -2.49
CA PRO A 86 -4.11 -9.39 -3.38
C PRO A 86 -4.99 -10.39 -2.62
N PHE A 87 -6.07 -10.85 -3.24
CA PHE A 87 -6.91 -11.89 -2.63
C PHE A 87 -6.17 -13.22 -2.51
N GLY A 88 -6.27 -13.85 -1.35
CA GLY A 88 -5.92 -15.26 -1.15
C GLY A 88 -4.45 -15.58 -0.88
N ARG A 89 -3.54 -14.59 -0.83
CA ARG A 89 -2.15 -14.82 -0.39
C ARG A 89 -1.59 -13.63 0.40
N HIS A 90 -1.09 -13.91 1.59
CA HIS A 90 -0.16 -13.02 2.29
C HIS A 90 1.07 -12.86 1.39
N ARG A 91 1.50 -11.62 1.15
CA ARG A 91 2.67 -11.33 0.32
C ARG A 91 3.50 -10.29 1.05
N HIS A 92 4.79 -10.56 1.09
CA HIS A 92 5.78 -9.63 1.59
C HIS A 92 6.30 -8.79 0.43
N TYR A 93 6.66 -7.54 0.72
CA TYR A 93 7.15 -6.62 -0.29
C TYR A 93 8.47 -6.00 0.15
N LEU A 94 9.43 -5.96 -0.78
CA LEU A 94 10.57 -5.05 -0.69
C LEU A 94 10.15 -3.71 -1.28
N VAL A 95 10.15 -2.64 -0.47
CA VAL A 95 9.71 -1.31 -0.87
C VAL A 95 10.83 -0.28 -0.82
N CYS A 96 10.92 0.54 -1.86
CA CYS A 96 11.79 1.72 -1.89
C CYS A 96 11.20 2.83 -1.02
N ARG A 97 11.91 3.25 0.02
CA ARG A 97 11.46 4.34 0.90
C ARG A 97 11.50 5.73 0.26
N SER A 98 12.17 5.87 -0.88
CA SER A 98 12.27 7.16 -1.58
C SER A 98 11.19 7.36 -2.66
N CYS A 99 10.69 6.28 -3.27
CA CYS A 99 9.74 6.40 -4.39
C CYS A 99 8.56 5.44 -4.36
N GLY A 100 8.45 4.58 -3.35
CA GLY A 100 7.34 3.61 -3.23
C GLY A 100 7.42 2.41 -4.17
N ARG A 101 8.40 2.37 -5.10
CA ARG A 101 8.61 1.22 -5.99
C ARG A 101 8.77 -0.06 -5.17
N SER A 102 8.03 -1.09 -5.53
CA SER A 102 7.93 -2.30 -4.72
C SER A 102 8.06 -3.57 -5.54
N ARG A 103 8.55 -4.64 -4.90
CA ARG A 103 8.61 -5.98 -5.49
C ARG A 103 8.11 -7.00 -4.47
N ALA A 104 7.18 -7.85 -4.88
CA ALA A 104 6.79 -9.00 -4.08
C ALA A 104 8.00 -9.91 -3.87
N VAL A 105 8.23 -10.34 -2.64
CA VAL A 105 9.25 -11.34 -2.34
C VAL A 105 8.56 -12.67 -2.07
N ASP A 106 9.17 -13.75 -2.56
CA ASP A 106 8.83 -15.07 -2.08
C ASP A 106 9.36 -15.19 -0.65
N ALA A 107 8.49 -15.60 0.25
CA ALA A 107 8.76 -15.61 1.68
C ALA A 107 8.51 -16.99 2.28
N GLU A 108 8.46 -18.05 1.46
CA GLU A 108 8.30 -19.42 1.95
C GLU A 108 9.26 -19.75 3.11
N VAL A 109 10.49 -19.27 3.05
CA VAL A 109 11.48 -19.41 4.13
C VAL A 109 11.07 -18.68 5.42
N VAL A 110 10.46 -17.50 5.30
CA VAL A 110 10.00 -16.71 6.46
C VAL A 110 8.77 -17.34 7.07
N GLU A 111 7.81 -17.79 6.26
CA GLU A 111 6.60 -18.50 6.73
C GLU A 111 6.99 -19.77 7.48
N ALA A 112 7.87 -20.60 6.91
CA ALA A 112 8.33 -21.82 7.56
C ALA A 112 9.04 -21.55 8.90
N TRP A 113 9.82 -20.48 8.97
CA TRP A 113 10.48 -20.07 10.21
C TRP A 113 9.48 -19.57 11.28
N VAL A 114 8.42 -18.87 10.87
CA VAL A 114 7.35 -18.46 11.79
C VAL A 114 6.62 -19.69 12.35
N ASP A 115 6.31 -20.66 11.50
CA ASP A 115 5.67 -21.92 11.91
C ASP A 115 6.55 -22.69 12.91
N GLU A 116 7.85 -22.83 12.62
CA GLU A 116 8.82 -23.50 13.52
C GLU A 116 8.91 -22.82 14.90
N ILE A 117 8.90 -21.48 14.93
CA ILE A 117 8.89 -20.73 16.20
C ILE A 117 7.58 -20.97 16.96
N GLY A 118 6.44 -20.92 16.26
CA GLY A 118 5.13 -21.19 16.85
C GLY A 118 5.10 -22.56 17.52
N GLU A 119 5.49 -23.59 16.77
CA GLU A 119 5.52 -24.98 17.24
C GLU A 119 6.47 -25.16 18.44
N SER A 120 7.72 -24.69 18.33
CA SER A 120 8.74 -24.87 19.37
C SER A 120 8.44 -24.07 20.65
N ALA A 121 7.74 -22.94 20.56
CA ALA A 121 7.33 -22.13 21.69
C ALA A 121 5.94 -22.50 22.25
N GLY A 122 5.19 -23.39 21.57
CA GLY A 122 3.86 -23.81 21.98
C GLY A 122 2.75 -22.77 21.72
N PHE A 123 2.90 -21.96 20.68
CA PHE A 123 1.92 -20.98 20.22
C PHE A 123 1.19 -21.49 18.97
N ASP A 124 -0.11 -21.20 18.88
CA ASP A 124 -0.93 -21.46 17.70
C ASP A 124 -1.41 -20.13 17.10
N ALA A 125 -1.77 -20.14 15.81
CA ALA A 125 -2.24 -18.98 15.06
C ALA A 125 -1.30 -17.76 15.15
N VAL A 126 0.01 -17.97 14.96
CA VAL A 126 1.02 -16.91 15.03
C VAL A 126 0.80 -15.90 13.90
N GLU A 127 0.46 -14.67 14.28
CA GLU A 127 0.46 -13.53 13.37
C GLU A 127 1.86 -12.90 13.33
N HIS A 128 2.29 -12.47 12.15
CA HIS A 128 3.56 -11.78 11.97
C HIS A 128 3.42 -10.59 11.02
N THR A 129 4.38 -9.67 11.11
CA THR A 129 4.52 -8.54 10.20
C THR A 129 5.97 -8.43 9.79
N VAL A 130 6.23 -8.48 8.48
CA VAL A 130 7.57 -8.36 7.91
C VAL A 130 7.57 -7.17 6.96
N GLU A 131 8.46 -6.23 7.24
CA GLU A 131 8.63 -5.02 6.44
C GLU A 131 10.05 -5.03 5.87
N LEU A 132 10.17 -5.18 4.54
CA LEU A 132 11.44 -5.08 3.84
C LEU A 132 11.51 -3.73 3.15
N THR A 133 12.44 -2.88 3.59
CA THR A 133 12.60 -1.54 3.01
C THR A 133 14.04 -1.29 2.57
N GLY A 134 14.20 -0.41 1.58
CA GLY A 134 15.51 -0.02 1.07
C GLY A 134 15.43 1.16 0.12
N ILE A 135 16.49 1.38 -0.65
CA ILE A 135 16.54 2.40 -1.71
C ILE A 135 16.81 1.69 -3.04
N CYS A 136 15.90 1.84 -4.01
CA CYS A 136 16.03 1.18 -5.31
C CYS A 136 17.19 1.76 -6.12
N ALA A 137 17.67 1.02 -7.13
CA ALA A 137 18.79 1.45 -7.95
C ALA A 137 18.57 2.84 -8.59
N THR A 138 17.36 3.12 -9.07
CA THR A 138 16.99 4.43 -9.63
C THR A 138 17.17 5.56 -8.62
N CYS A 139 16.68 5.40 -7.39
CA CYS A 139 16.82 6.41 -6.34
C CYS A 139 18.27 6.54 -5.84
N ARG A 140 19.06 5.45 -5.84
CA ARG A 140 20.50 5.54 -5.50
C ARG A 140 21.30 6.28 -6.57
N SER A 141 20.88 6.21 -7.83
CA SER A 141 21.52 6.90 -8.96
C SER A 141 21.00 8.33 -9.17
N ALA A 142 19.87 8.68 -8.57
CA ALA A 142 19.39 10.05 -8.51
C ALA A 142 20.23 10.81 -7.47
N THR A 143 21.26 11.52 -7.93
CA THR A 143 21.98 12.50 -7.11
C THR A 143 20.95 13.39 -6.41
N PRO A 144 21.03 13.60 -5.08
CA PRO A 144 20.17 14.58 -4.43
C PRO A 144 20.36 15.94 -5.13
N PRO A 145 19.30 16.72 -5.41
CA PRO A 145 19.51 18.10 -5.83
C PRO A 145 20.36 18.77 -4.75
N LEU A 146 21.48 19.36 -5.18
CA LEU A 146 22.38 20.11 -4.32
C LEU A 146 21.53 21.06 -3.47
N ALA A 147 21.59 20.91 -2.14
CA ALA A 147 21.02 21.87 -1.23
C ALA A 147 21.66 23.23 -1.56
N GLY A 148 20.91 24.09 -2.24
CA GLY A 148 21.34 25.43 -2.59
C GLY A 148 21.67 26.19 -1.31
N GLY A 149 22.93 26.58 -1.17
CA GLY A 149 23.35 27.57 -0.21
C GLY A 149 22.56 28.86 -0.44
N GLY A 150 21.96 29.35 0.64
CA GLY A 150 21.39 30.68 0.73
C GLY A 150 21.95 31.33 1.98
N GLU A 151 23.16 31.88 1.87
CA GLU A 151 23.58 33.01 2.68
C GLU A 151 22.69 34.20 2.30
N GLN A 152 22.00 34.75 3.30
CA GLN A 152 21.84 36.19 3.60
C GLN A 152 20.96 36.36 4.85
#